data_AF-A0A8H4PF99-F1
#
_entry.id   AF-A0A8H4PF99-F1
#
_cell.length_a   1.000
_cell.length_b   1.000
_cell.length_c   1.000
_cell.angle_alpha   90.00
_cell.angle_beta   90.00
_cell.angle_gamma   90.00
#
_symmetry.space_group_name_H-M   'P 1'
#
loop_
_entity.id
_entity.type
_entity.pdbx_description
1 polymer ?
#
loop_
_entity_poly.entity_id
_entity_poly.type
_entity_poly.pdbx_seq_one_letter_code
_entity_poly.pdbx_strand_id
1 'polypeptide(L)' 'YSVVRGCDRIVPVDVYVPGCPPTSEALMYGIFQLQRKMRNTKITRMWYRR' A
#
# COMPACT_ATOMS: atom_id res chain seq x y z
N TYR A 1 1.11 -26.90 8.90
CA TYR A 1 0.43 -26.39 7.68
C TYR A 1 -0.47 -25.19 7.99
N SER A 2 0.02 -24.22 8.77
CA SER A 2 -0.84 -23.23 9.45
C SER A 2 -0.57 -21.78 9.03
N VAL A 3 0.21 -21.55 7.96
CA VAL A 3 0.51 -20.20 7.46
C VAL A 3 -0.13 -19.97 6.09
N VAL A 4 -0.78 -18.82 5.95
CA VAL A 4 -1.31 -18.37 4.65
C VAL A 4 -0.16 -17.80 3.83
N ARG A 5 -0.10 -18.16 2.54
CA ARG A 5 0.91 -17.66 1.60
C ARG A 5 0.53 -16.23 1.16
N GLY A 6 0.91 -15.25 1.99
CA GLY A 6 0.73 -13.82 1.74
C GLY A 6 -0.58 -13.25 2.28
N CYS A 7 -0.55 -11.98 2.69
CA CYS A 7 -1.72 -11.25 3.24
C CYS A 7 -2.77 -10.93 2.17
N ASP A 8 -2.36 -10.89 0.89
CA ASP A 8 -3.21 -10.55 -0.26
C ASP A 8 -4.46 -11.42 -0.41
N ARG A 9 -4.41 -12.64 0.12
CA ARG A 9 -5.54 -13.58 0.08
C ARG A 9 -6.66 -13.22 1.05
N ILE A 10 -6.39 -12.36 2.02
CA ILE A 10 -7.33 -11.99 3.09
C ILE A 10 -7.74 -10.53 2.95
N VAL A 11 -6.78 -9.64 2.65
CA VAL A 11 -6.99 -8.19 2.53
C VAL A 11 -6.32 -7.68 1.27
N PRO A 12 -6.95 -6.79 0.48
CA PRO A 12 -6.29 -6.14 -0.63
C PRO A 12 -5.13 -5.27 -0.13
N VAL A 13 -3.92 -5.52 -0.64
CA VAL A 13 -2.72 -4.78 -0.24
C VAL A 13 -2.44 -3.65 -1.24
N ASP A 14 -2.28 -2.43 -0.74
CA ASP A 14 -2.01 -1.25 -1.58
C ASP A 14 -0.54 -1.05 -1.95
N VAL A 15 0.39 -1.38 -1.04
CA VAL A 15 1.84 -1.19 -1.18
C VAL A 15 2.55 -2.35 -0.49
N TYR A 16 3.53 -2.96 -1.17
CA TYR A 16 4.39 -4.01 -0.64
C TYR A 16 5.78 -3.47 -0.32
N VAL A 17 6.25 -3.67 0.92
CA VAL A 17 7.61 -3.33 1.34
C VAL A 17 8.43 -4.63 1.46
N PRO A 18 9.41 -4.89 0.58
CA PRO A 18 10.22 -6.10 0.64
C PRO A 18 11.27 -6.02 1.76
N GLY A 19 11.50 -7.15 2.44
CA GLY A 19 12.57 -7.29 3.44
C GLY A 19 12.24 -8.32 4.51
N CYS A 20 13.27 -8.85 5.19
CA CYS A 20 13.12 -9.79 6.30
C CYS A 20 14.29 -9.65 7.31
N PRO A 21 14.26 -8.67 8.22
CA PRO A 21 13.29 -7.58 8.34
C PRO A 21 13.54 -6.47 7.31
N PRO A 22 12.53 -5.70 6.89
CA PRO A 22 12.75 -4.52 6.07
C PRO A 22 13.58 -3.49 6.86
N THR A 23 14.46 -2.78 6.16
CA THR A 23 15.21 -1.66 6.75
C THR A 23 14.26 -0.51 7.08
N SER A 24 14.62 0.32 8.07
CA SER A 24 13.84 1.50 8.46
C SER A 24 13.60 2.44 7.26
N GLU A 25 14.61 2.60 6.41
CA GLU A 25 14.53 3.41 5.19
C GLU A 25 13.53 2.83 4.19
N ALA A 26 13.53 1.51 3.97
CA ALA A 26 12.60 0.85 3.05
C ALA A 26 11.15 0.96 3.53
N LEU A 27 10.92 0.84 4.84
CA LEU A 27 9.59 1.05 5.43
C LEU A 27 9.12 2.49 5.25
N MET A 28 9.99 3.46 5.54
CA MET A 28 9.67 4.89 5.39
C MET A 28 9.38 5.25 3.93
N TYR A 29 10.12 4.67 2.99
CA TYR A 29 9.85 4.78 1.56
C TYR A 29 8.47 4.21 1.19
N GLY A 30 8.08 3.05 1.72
CA GLY A 30 6.75 2.47 1.53
C GLY A 30 5.62 3.39 2.00
N ILE A 31 5.80 4.07 3.13
CA ILE A 31 4.84 5.07 3.65
C ILE A 31 4.76 6.27 2.71
N PHE A 32 5.88 6.81 2.25
CA PHE A 32 5.88 7.92 1.29
C PHE A 32 5.24 7.53 -0.06
N GLN A 33 5.42 6.29 -0.50
CA GLN A 33 4.75 5.77 -1.69
C GLN A 33 3.23 5.72 -1.51
N LEU A 34 2.74 5.31 -0.34
CA LEU A 34 1.32 5.35 0.00
C LEU A 34 0.79 6.78 0.02
N GLN A 35 1.50 7.72 0.65
CA GLN A 35 1.14 9.14 0.67
C GLN A 35 1.04 9.73 -0.75
N ARG A 36 1.95 9.35 -1.66
CA ARG A 36 1.89 9.76 -3.07
C ARG A 36 0.65 9.20 -3.78
N LYS A 37 0.27 7.95 -3.49
CA LYS A 37 -0.97 7.33 -4.02
C LYS A 37 -2.21 8.08 -3.54
N MET A 38 -2.26 8.43 -2.25
CA MET A 38 -3.36 9.22 -1.68
C MET A 38 -3.45 10.61 -2.30
N ARG A 39 -2.33 11.32 -2.47
CA ARG A 39 -2.29 12.65 -3.11
C ARG A 39 -2.85 12.66 -4.53
N ASN A 40 -2.67 11.57 -5.27
CA ASN A 40 -3.18 11.44 -6.63
C ASN A 40 -4.66 11.01 -6.69
N THR A 41 -5.25 10.61 -5.55
CA THR A 41 -6.64 10.18 -5.44
C THR A 41 -7.56 11.40 -5.41
N LYS A 42 -8.23 11.69 -6.53
CA LYS A 42 -9.08 12.89 -6.69
C LYS A 42 -10.55 12.57 -6.45
N ILE A 43 -10.94 12.41 -5.19
CA ILE A 43 -12.30 12.03 -4.78
C ILE A 43 -13.35 13.02 -5.31
N THR A 44 -13.13 14.33 -5.13
CA THR A 44 -14.05 15.39 -5.59
C THR A 44 -14.18 15.44 -7.11
N ARG A 45 -13.07 15.27 -7.84
CA ARG A 45 -13.08 15.23 -9.32
C ARG A 45 -13.76 13.96 -9.86
N MET A 46 -13.62 12.84 -9.16
CA MET A 46 -14.30 11.59 -9.52
C MET A 46 -15.82 11.70 -9.31
N TRP A 47 -16.25 12.41 -8.26
CA TRP A 47 -17.67 12.71 -8.03
C TRP A 47 -18.23 13.65 -9.10
N TYR A 48 -17.53 14.75 -9.43
CA TYR A 48 -17.98 15.71 -10.45
C TYR A 48 -18.03 15.12 -11.89
N ARG A 49 -17.21 14.10 -12.17
CA ARG A 49 -17.18 13.40 -13.48
C ARG A 49 -18.21 12.26 -13.59
N ARG A 50 -19.00 12.01 -12.55
CA ARG A 50 -20.18 11.13 -12.60
C ARG A 50 -21.42 11.97 -12.83
#